data_AF-A0A6A9QKB6-F1
#
_entry.id   AF-A0A6A9QKB6-F1
#
_cell.length_a   1.000
_cell.length_b   1.000
_cell.length_c   1.000
_cell.angle_alpha   90.00
_cell.angle_beta   90.00
_cell.angle_gamma   90.00
#
_symmetry.space_group_name_H-M   'P 1'
#
loop_
_entity.id
_entity.type
_entity.pdbx_description
1 polymer ?
#
loop_
_entity_poly.entity_id
_entity_poly.type
_entity_poly.pdbx_seq_one_letter_code
_entity_poly.pdbx_strand_id
1 'polypeptide(L)' 'MTEEKQEQERRQTKRWDRFTWTVVIGPLAFFFVLSIGLALYLNNFGPWRAVVPVIIGFAIFFFIMGVFLRSKFGRLAF' A
#
# COMPACT_ATOMS: atom_id res chain seq x y z
N MET A 1 -17.17 30.18 -18.07
CA MET A 1 -16.86 28.78 -17.69
C MET A 1 -17.87 28.40 -16.62
N THR A 2 -18.83 27.52 -16.93
CA THR A 2 -20.04 27.28 -16.12
C THR A 2 -19.73 26.46 -14.86
N GLU A 3 -20.36 26.78 -13.72
CA GLU A 3 -20.13 26.10 -12.43
C GLU A 3 -20.28 24.57 -12.51
N GLU A 4 -21.17 24.07 -13.36
CA GLU A 4 -21.36 22.64 -13.62
C GLU A 4 -20.10 21.95 -14.16
N LYS A 5 -19.30 22.64 -14.99
CA LYS A 5 -18.04 22.09 -15.53
C LYS A 5 -16.97 21.98 -14.44
N GLN A 6 -16.90 22.95 -13.52
CA GLN A 6 -15.94 22.91 -12.40
C GLN A 6 -16.30 21.84 -11.36
N GLU A 7 -17.57 21.54 -11.17
CA GLU A 7 -17.99 20.46 -10.27
C GLU A 7 -17.70 19.08 -10.86
N GLN A 8 -17.90 18.90 -12.17
CA GLN A 8 -17.55 17.67 -12.88
C GLN A 8 -16.03 17.40 -12.86
N GLU A 9 -15.19 18.40 -13.11
CA GLU A 9 -13.73 18.26 -13.00
C GLU A 9 -13.28 17.88 -11.58
N ARG A 10 -13.85 18.52 -10.55
CA ARG A 10 -13.56 18.17 -9.14
C ARG A 10 -13.99 16.75 -8.77
N ARG A 11 -15.09 16.24 -9.33
CA ARG A 11 -15.53 14.85 -9.10
C ARG A 11 -14.66 13.85 -9.85
N GLN A 12 -14.26 14.15 -11.09
CA GLN A 12 -13.36 13.29 -11.86
C GLN A 12 -11.97 13.20 -11.22
N THR A 13 -11.38 14.32 -10.81
CA THR A 13 -10.07 14.36 -10.12
C THR A 13 -10.09 13.58 -8.80
N LYS A 14 -11.13 13.76 -7.97
CA LYS A 14 -11.29 12.97 -6.72
C LYS A 14 -11.42 11.46 -6.98
N ARG A 15 -12.12 11.06 -8.04
CA ARG A 15 -12.28 9.64 -8.41
C ARG A 15 -10.96 9.05 -8.88
N TRP A 16 -10.21 9.81 -9.67
CA TRP A 16 -8.88 9.41 -10.15
C TRP A 16 -7.87 9.27 -9.02
N ASP A 17 -7.82 10.21 -8.08
CA ASP A 17 -6.91 10.13 -6.94
C ASP A 17 -7.19 8.90 -6.07
N ARG A 18 -8.47 8.60 -5.81
CA ARG A 18 -8.87 7.40 -5.06
C ARG A 18 -8.51 6.11 -5.79
N PHE A 19 -8.71 6.04 -7.10
CA PHE A 19 -8.35 4.87 -7.90
C PHE A 19 -6.83 4.62 -7.89
N THR A 20 -6.03 5.67 -8.11
CA THR A 20 -4.56 5.59 -8.02
C THR A 20 -4.11 5.19 -6.62
N TRP A 21 -4.79 5.65 -5.57
CA TRP A 21 -4.53 5.21 -4.20
C TRP A 21 -4.73 3.70 -4.04
N THR A 22 -5.87 3.18 -4.50
CA THR A 22 -6.18 1.74 -4.41
C THR A 22 -5.23 0.88 -5.22
N VAL A 23 -4.85 1.30 -6.43
CA VAL A 23 -3.92 0.53 -7.29
C VAL A 23 -2.51 0.46 -6.71
N VAL A 24 -2.07 1.48 -5.96
CA VAL A 24 -0.74 1.48 -5.33
C VAL A 24 -0.75 0.75 -3.98
N ILE A 25 -1.75 1.00 -3.15
CA ILE A 25 -1.81 0.43 -1.79
C ILE A 25 -2.36 -0.99 -1.79
N GLY A 26 -3.21 -1.36 -2.75
CA GLY A 26 -3.75 -2.70 -2.89
C GLY A 26 -2.67 -3.79 -2.98
N PRO A 27 -1.71 -3.71 -3.93
CA PRO A 27 -0.60 -4.64 -4.01
C PRO A 27 0.28 -4.64 -2.77
N LEU A 28 0.48 -3.47 -2.14
CA LEU A 28 1.30 -3.33 -0.94
C LEU A 28 0.66 -4.02 0.28
N ALA A 29 -0.66 -3.84 0.45
CA ALA A 29 -1.45 -4.50 1.47
C ALA A 29 -1.53 -6.02 1.21
N PHE A 30 -1.69 -6.43 -0.05
CA PHE A 30 -1.68 -7.84 -0.43
C PHE A 30 -0.34 -8.51 -0.11
N PHE A 31 0.78 -7.87 -0.48
CA PHE A 31 2.12 -8.33 -0.14
C PHE A 31 2.32 -8.45 1.38
N PHE A 32 1.83 -7.46 2.13
CA PHE A 32 1.88 -7.48 3.59
C PHE A 32 1.13 -8.69 4.17
N VAL A 33 -0.11 -8.93 3.74
CA VAL A 33 -0.92 -10.07 4.20
C VAL A 33 -0.26 -11.40 3.86
N LEU A 34 0.29 -11.54 2.64
CA LEU A 34 1.04 -12.74 2.25
C LEU A 34 2.27 -12.96 3.14
N SER A 35 3.01 -11.90 3.44
CA SER A 35 4.21 -11.96 4.28
C SER A 35 3.87 -12.40 5.72
N ILE A 36 2.76 -11.90 6.28
CA ILE A 36 2.27 -12.33 7.60
C ILE A 36 1.80 -13.79 7.55
N GLY A 37 1.07 -14.20 6.51
CA GLY A 37 0.65 -15.60 6.33
C GLY A 37 1.85 -16.55 6.26
N LEU A 38 2.89 -16.18 5.50
CA LEU A 38 4.13 -16.94 5.41
C LEU A 38 4.86 -16.98 6.76
N ALA A 39 4.93 -15.87 7.48
CA ALA A 39 5.55 -15.80 8.80
C ALA A 39 4.85 -16.75 9.80
N LEU A 40 3.52 -16.79 9.81
CA LEU A 40 2.75 -17.71 10.64
C LEU A 40 2.98 -19.17 10.24
N TYR A 41 3.03 -19.46 8.94
CA TYR A 41 3.35 -20.80 8.44
C TYR A 41 4.74 -21.25 8.90
N LEU A 42 5.78 -20.44 8.64
CA LEU A 42 7.17 -20.75 9.00
C LEU A 42 7.39 -20.80 10.51
N ASN A 43 6.58 -20.12 11.30
CA ASN A 43 6.66 -20.21 12.76
C ASN A 43 6.34 -21.63 13.28
N ASN A 44 5.60 -22.44 12.52
CA ASN A 44 5.36 -23.84 12.85
C ASN A 44 6.48 -24.78 12.37
N PHE A 45 7.40 -24.30 11.53
CA PHE A 45 8.55 -25.07 11.05
C PHE A 45 9.81 -24.70 11.85
N GLY A 46 10.23 -25.59 12.74
CA GLY A 46 11.37 -25.40 13.66
C GLY A 46 12.62 -24.75 13.03
N PRO A 47 13.11 -25.19 11.85
CA PRO A 47 14.31 -24.62 11.23
C PRO A 47 14.15 -23.16 10.76
N TRP A 48 12.93 -22.75 10.39
CA TRP A 48 12.66 -21.44 9.77
C TRP A 48 12.11 -20.41 10.75
N ARG A 49 11.78 -20.81 12.00
CA ARG A 49 11.32 -19.92 13.08
C ARG A 49 12.25 -18.73 13.31
N ALA A 50 13.57 -18.94 13.21
CA ALA A 50 14.56 -17.88 13.41
C ALA A 50 14.42 -16.72 12.40
N VAL A 51 13.84 -17.00 11.23
CA VAL A 51 13.69 -16.02 10.12
C VAL A 51 12.37 -15.25 10.23
N VAL A 52 11.39 -15.75 10.98
CA VAL A 52 10.06 -15.12 11.17
C VAL A 52 10.14 -13.64 11.58
N PRO A 53 10.97 -13.23 12.56
CA PRO A 53 11.07 -11.82 12.96
C PRO A 53 11.58 -10.93 11.81
N VAL A 54 12.47 -11.45 10.98
CA VAL A 54 13.02 -10.73 9.82
C VAL A 54 11.93 -10.51 8.77
N ILE A 55 11.12 -11.53 8.49
CA ILE A 55 10.00 -11.44 7.53
C ILE A 55 8.99 -10.39 7.99
N ILE A 56 8.63 -10.41 9.28
CA ILE A 56 7.70 -9.44 9.87
C ILE A 56 8.29 -8.02 9.78
N GLY A 57 9.57 -7.85 10.14
CA GLY A 57 10.26 -6.58 10.04
C GLY A 57 10.28 -6.04 8.60
N PHE A 58 10.56 -6.89 7.62
CA PHE A 58 10.52 -6.54 6.20
C PHE A 58 9.12 -6.13 5.75
N ALA A 59 8.09 -6.91 6.11
CA ALA A 59 6.72 -6.61 5.75
C ALA A 59 6.29 -5.23 6.27
N ILE A 60 6.57 -4.95 7.55
CA ILE A 60 6.26 -3.65 8.17
C ILE A 60 7.04 -2.52 7.50
N PHE A 61 8.34 -2.69 7.30
CA PHE A 61 9.19 -1.67 6.69
C PHE A 61 8.71 -1.30 5.28
N PHE A 62 8.50 -2.29 4.42
CA PHE A 62 8.06 -2.05 3.04
C PHE A 62 6.63 -1.48 2.98
N PHE A 63 5.75 -1.90 3.88
CA PHE A 63 4.41 -1.32 3.96
C PHE A 63 4.46 0.15 4.35
N ILE A 64 5.17 0.49 5.44
CA ILE A 64 5.32 1.88 5.89
C ILE A 64 6.01 2.72 4.82
N MET A 65 7.12 2.22 4.27
CA MET A 65 7.90 2.94 3.26
C MET A 65 7.08 3.17 1.99
N GLY A 66 6.35 2.17 1.50
CA GLY A 66 5.53 2.30 0.30
C GLY A 66 4.35 3.27 0.49
N VAL A 67 3.69 3.23 1.66
CA VAL A 67 2.65 4.23 2.01
C VAL A 67 3.26 5.62 2.14
N PHE A 68 4.41 5.76 2.78
CA PHE A 68 5.11 7.03 2.96
C PHE A 68 5.55 7.64 1.63
N LEU A 69 6.14 6.83 0.75
CA LEU A 69 6.52 7.22 -0.61
C LEU A 69 5.30 7.71 -1.40
N ARG A 70 4.17 7.00 -1.37
CA ARG A 70 2.94 7.48 -2.04
C ARG A 70 2.40 8.76 -1.42
N SER A 71 2.50 8.94 -0.10
CA SER A 71 2.04 10.16 0.58
C SER A 71 2.89 11.38 0.20
N LYS A 72 4.23 11.23 0.13
CA LYS A 72 5.18 12.29 -0.23
C LYS A 72 5.26 12.57 -1.73
N PHE A 73 5.40 11.53 -2.56
CA PHE A 73 5.57 11.66 -4.01
C PHE A 73 4.25 11.72 -4.78
N GLY A 74 3.17 11.20 -4.19
CA GLY A 74 1.85 11.34 -4.76
C GLY A 74 1.29 12.76 -4.76
N ARG A 75 1.88 13.66 -3.96
CA ARG A 75 1.61 15.11 -3.99
C ARG A 75 2.47 15.83 -5.04
N LEU A 76 3.45 15.17 -5.65
CA LEU A 76 4.31 15.70 -6.71
C LEU A 76 3.88 15.23 -8.10
N ALA A 77 3.18 14.09 -8.19
CA ALA A 77 2.70 13.52 -9.45
C ALA A 77 1.36 14.12 -9.95
N PHE A 78 0.76 15.04 -9.20
CA PHE A 78 -0.48 15.74 -9.56
C PHE A 78 -0.44 17.19 -9.08
#